data_AF-A0A523CYA7-F1
#
_entry.id   AF-A0A523CYA7-F1
#
_cell.length_a   1.000
_cell.length_b   1.000
_cell.length_c   1.000
_cell.angle_alpha   90.00
_cell.angle_beta   90.00
_cell.angle_gamma   90.00
#
_symmetry.space_group_name_H-M   'P 1'
#
loop_
_entity.id
_entity.type
_entity.pdbx_description
1 polymer ?
#
loop_
_entity_poly.entity_id
_entity_poly.type
_entity_poly.pdbx_seq_one_letter_code
_entity_poly.pdbx_strand_id
1 'polypeptide(L)'
;FIADLTMSAVGRAAFKMVEEVRRQFREIPGLLEGTARPDTARCVDISTRAALREMVLPGVVAVASPVILGTTLGAAALGGMLAGATLTGVLLALFMSNAGGAWDNAKKYIEAGNLGGKGSDVHKAAVVGDTVGDPFKDTSGPAMNILIKLMSIVSLVIAPLLR
;
A
#
# COMPACT_ATOMS: atom_id res chain seq x y z
N PHE A 1 -0.46 3.22 12.47
CA PHE A 1 0.98 3.02 12.30
C PHE A 1 1.32 2.22 11.06
N ILE A 2 0.99 0.92 10.96
CA ILE A 2 1.36 0.10 9.79
C ILE A 2 0.82 0.69 8.47
N ALA A 3 -0.45 1.12 8.45
CA ALA A 3 -1.03 1.75 7.27
C ALA A 3 -0.30 3.04 6.86
N ASP A 4 0.18 3.83 7.83
CA ASP A 4 0.97 5.03 7.54
C ASP A 4 2.33 4.66 6.91
N LEU A 5 3.02 3.66 7.46
CA LEU A 5 4.29 3.17 6.89
C LEU A 5 4.12 2.74 5.44
N THR A 6 3.09 1.93 5.14
CA THR A 6 2.85 1.41 3.79
C THR A 6 2.42 2.50 2.83
N MET A 7 1.53 3.41 3.25
CA MET A 7 1.11 4.57 2.44
C MET A 7 2.30 5.48 2.11
N SER A 8 3.08 5.84 3.13
CA SER A 8 4.24 6.71 2.97
C SER A 8 5.34 6.06 2.12
N ALA A 9 5.53 4.74 2.24
CA ALA A 9 6.45 3.98 1.39
C ALA A 9 6.06 4.03 -0.08
N VAL A 10 4.79 3.77 -0.40
CA VAL A 10 4.30 3.87 -1.78
C VAL A 10 4.41 5.29 -2.30
N GLY A 11 4.07 6.30 -1.48
CA GLY A 11 4.23 7.71 -1.86
C GLY A 11 5.67 8.06 -2.25
N ARG A 12 6.65 7.70 -1.42
CA ARG A 12 8.09 7.91 -1.73
C ARG A 12 8.51 7.20 -3.01
N ALA A 13 8.08 5.96 -3.22
CA ALA A 13 8.39 5.20 -4.43
C ALA A 13 7.76 5.81 -5.68
N ALA A 14 6.50 6.25 -5.57
CA ALA A 14 5.75 6.88 -6.65
C ALA A 14 6.39 8.21 -7.06
N PHE A 15 6.85 9.05 -6.13
CA PHE A 15 7.56 10.29 -6.48
C PHE A 15 8.83 10.02 -7.29
N LYS A 16 9.64 9.03 -6.88
CA LYS A 16 10.82 8.62 -7.64
C LYS A 16 10.47 8.10 -9.04
N MET A 17 9.38 7.33 -9.15
CA MET A 17 8.87 6.86 -10.43
C MET A 17 8.45 8.02 -11.33
N VAL A 18 7.73 9.01 -10.80
CA VAL A 18 7.32 10.21 -11.54
C VAL A 18 8.53 11.00 -12.03
N GLU A 19 9.53 11.19 -11.19
CA GLU A 19 10.78 11.88 -11.57
C GLU A 19 11.52 11.13 -12.68
N GLU A 20 11.62 9.79 -12.60
CA GLU A 20 12.25 8.98 -13.64
C GLU A 20 11.48 9.01 -14.96
N VAL A 21 10.16 8.90 -14.93
CA VAL A 21 9.34 8.99 -16.14
C VAL A 21 9.46 10.37 -16.78
N ARG A 22 9.45 11.45 -15.99
CA ARG A 22 9.68 12.82 -16.48
C ARG A 22 11.08 12.99 -17.08
N ARG A 23 12.10 12.38 -16.45
CA ARG A 23 13.48 12.36 -16.96
C ARG A 23 13.53 11.70 -18.33
N GLN A 24 12.92 10.52 -18.49
CA GLN A 24 12.89 9.80 -19.76
C GLN A 24 12.20 10.60 -20.85
N PHE A 25 11.05 11.22 -20.58
CA PHE A 25 10.37 12.08 -21.56
C PHE A 25 11.18 13.31 -21.97
N ARG A 26 12.02 13.84 -21.08
CA ARG A 26 12.86 15.01 -21.36
C ARG A 26 14.17 14.66 -22.09
N GLU A 27 14.76 13.52 -21.75
CA GLU A 27 16.14 13.19 -22.14
C GLU A 27 16.25 12.15 -23.25
N ILE A 28 15.22 11.34 -23.52
CA ILE A 28 15.22 10.34 -24.60
C ILE A 28 14.55 10.94 -25.85
N PRO A 29 15.32 11.31 -26.90
CA PRO A 29 14.74 11.86 -28.13
C PRO A 29 13.86 10.82 -28.82
N GLY A 30 12.69 11.23 -29.33
CA GLY A 30 11.76 10.34 -30.02
C GLY A 30 10.79 9.60 -29.10
N LEU A 31 10.87 9.76 -27.77
CA LEU A 31 10.01 9.01 -26.85
C LEU A 31 8.56 9.53 -26.85
N LEU A 32 8.36 10.84 -26.93
CA LEU A 32 7.03 11.46 -27.03
C LEU A 32 6.40 11.21 -28.41
N GLU A 33 7.24 11.17 -29.45
CA GLU A 33 6.85 10.88 -30.83
C GLU A 33 6.59 9.38 -31.06
N GLY A 34 6.90 8.52 -30.08
CA GLY A 34 6.72 7.07 -30.16
C GLY A 34 7.73 6.35 -31.06
N THR A 35 8.83 7.01 -31.42
CA THR A 35 9.89 6.46 -32.29
C THR A 35 11.06 5.84 -31.51
N ALA A 36 11.18 6.17 -30.21
CA ALA A 36 12.18 5.59 -29.30
C ALA A 36 11.56 4.66 -28.26
N ARG A 37 12.38 3.75 -27.71
CA ARG A 37 11.94 2.81 -26.66
C ARG A 37 12.21 3.39 -25.26
N PRO A 38 11.25 3.26 -24.31
CA PRO A 38 11.46 3.66 -22.92
C PRO A 38 12.46 2.73 -22.20
N ASP A 39 13.15 3.27 -21.19
CA ASP A 39 13.97 2.48 -20.27
C ASP A 39 13.09 1.93 -19.13
N THR A 40 12.47 0.79 -19.40
CA THR A 40 11.59 0.11 -18.43
C THR A 40 12.38 -0.54 -17.29
N ALA A 41 13.63 -0.95 -17.53
CA ALA A 41 14.48 -1.61 -16.55
C ALA A 41 14.74 -0.70 -15.34
N ARG A 42 14.95 0.59 -15.59
CA ARG A 42 15.14 1.58 -14.53
C ARG A 42 13.90 1.80 -13.68
N CYS A 43 12.72 1.84 -14.28
CA CYS A 43 11.45 1.89 -13.53
C CYS A 43 11.27 0.65 -12.65
N VAL A 44 11.58 -0.54 -13.17
CA VAL A 44 11.53 -1.80 -12.43
C VAL A 44 12.52 -1.80 -11.25
N ASP A 45 13.74 -1.31 -11.44
CA ASP A 45 14.74 -1.23 -10.36
C ASP A 45 14.27 -0.31 -9.22
N ILE A 46 13.67 0.85 -9.55
CA ILE A 46 13.14 1.80 -8.56
C ILE A 46 12.06 1.14 -7.70
N SER A 47 11.06 0.51 -8.33
CA SER A 47 9.96 -0.13 -7.59
C SER A 47 10.45 -1.33 -6.79
N THR A 48 11.34 -2.14 -7.35
CA THR A 48 11.90 -3.33 -6.68
C THR A 48 12.70 -2.96 -5.44
N ARG A 49 13.63 -2.00 -5.55
CA ARG A 49 14.44 -1.56 -4.41
C ARG A 49 13.61 -0.90 -3.33
N ALA A 50 12.62 -0.09 -3.72
CA ALA A 50 11.71 0.52 -2.76
C ALA A 50 10.90 -0.55 -2.02
N ALA A 51 10.29 -1.49 -2.74
CA ALA A 51 9.51 -2.57 -2.13
C ALA A 51 10.34 -3.40 -1.14
N LEU A 52 11.54 -3.85 -1.55
CA LEU A 52 12.44 -4.65 -0.71
C LEU A 52 12.87 -3.93 0.56
N ARG A 53 13.15 -2.63 0.47
CA ARG A 53 13.58 -1.85 1.64
C ARG A 53 12.41 -1.55 2.58
N GLU A 54 11.28 -1.13 2.03
CA GLU A 54 10.16 -0.61 2.81
C GLU A 54 9.31 -1.71 3.45
N MET A 55 9.35 -2.95 2.93
CA MET A 55 8.62 -4.09 3.51
C MET A 55 9.21 -4.59 4.85
N VAL A 56 10.49 -4.32 5.11
CA VAL A 56 11.20 -4.86 6.28
C VAL A 56 10.59 -4.36 7.57
N LEU A 57 10.39 -3.05 7.70
CA LEU A 57 9.93 -2.45 8.95
C LEU A 57 8.52 -2.93 9.36
N PRO A 58 7.49 -2.88 8.49
CA PRO A 58 6.18 -3.44 8.80
C PRO A 58 6.23 -4.93 9.18
N GLY A 59 7.04 -5.72 8.48
CA GLY A 59 7.21 -7.15 8.76
C GLY A 59 7.85 -7.42 10.13
N VAL A 60 8.92 -6.68 10.47
CA VAL A 60 9.57 -6.77 11.78
C VAL A 60 8.61 -6.38 12.89
N VAL A 61 7.86 -5.29 12.73
CA VAL A 61 6.89 -4.85 13.74
C VAL A 61 5.79 -5.89 13.94
N ALA A 62 5.31 -6.53 12.88
CA ALA A 62 4.29 -7.57 12.96
C ALA A 62 4.73 -8.79 13.79
N VAL A 63 6.00 -9.17 13.70
CA VAL A 63 6.56 -10.34 14.43
C VAL A 63 7.04 -9.95 15.82
N ALA A 64 7.71 -8.81 15.96
CA ALA A 64 8.31 -8.38 17.21
C ALA A 64 7.26 -7.92 18.23
N SER A 65 6.17 -7.25 17.80
CA SER A 65 5.20 -6.66 18.74
C SER A 65 4.54 -7.71 19.63
N PRO A 66 4.02 -8.85 19.11
CA PRO A 66 3.50 -9.93 19.95
C PRO A 66 4.53 -10.51 20.93
N VAL A 67 5.78 -10.70 20.48
CA VAL A 67 6.86 -11.26 21.30
C VAL A 67 7.21 -10.34 22.46
N ILE A 68 7.40 -9.05 22.18
CA ILE A 68 7.72 -8.06 23.20
C ILE A 68 6.57 -7.97 24.21
N LEU A 69 5.34 -7.73 23.76
CA LEU A 69 4.20 -7.57 24.67
C LEU A 69 3.91 -8.83 25.47
N GLY A 70 3.98 -10.00 24.83
CA GLY A 70 3.81 -11.28 25.50
C GLY A 70 4.82 -11.49 26.61
N THR A 71 6.10 -11.23 26.36
CA THR A 71 7.18 -11.49 27.33
C THR A 71 7.31 -10.42 28.41
N THR A 72 6.93 -9.16 28.14
CA THR A 72 7.06 -8.06 29.12
C THR A 72 5.79 -7.79 29.92
N LEU A 73 4.60 -7.95 29.32
CA LEU A 73 3.30 -7.60 29.93
C LEU A 73 2.38 -8.81 30.12
N GLY A 74 2.76 -9.98 29.61
CA GLY A 74 2.04 -11.23 29.80
C GLY A 74 0.87 -11.46 28.84
N ALA A 75 0.26 -12.63 28.97
CA ALA A 75 -0.76 -13.13 28.03
C ALA A 75 -2.03 -12.27 27.97
N ALA A 76 -2.46 -11.66 29.07
CA ALA A 76 -3.66 -10.82 29.09
C ALA A 76 -3.48 -9.55 28.25
N ALA A 77 -2.32 -8.88 28.36
CA ALA A 77 -2.00 -7.71 27.56
C ALA A 77 -1.88 -8.07 26.06
N LEU A 78 -1.27 -9.21 25.77
CA LEU A 78 -1.19 -9.74 24.40
C LEU A 78 -2.58 -10.00 23.80
N GLY A 79 -3.50 -10.58 24.58
CA GLY A 79 -4.89 -10.76 24.18
C GLY A 79 -5.60 -9.43 23.87
N GLY A 80 -5.40 -8.42 24.72
CA GLY A 80 -5.91 -7.06 24.49
C GLY A 80 -5.37 -6.42 23.21
N MET A 81 -4.07 -6.56 22.94
CA MET A 81 -3.44 -6.10 21.71
C MET A 81 -4.07 -6.78 20.47
N LEU A 82 -4.24 -8.10 20.50
CA LEU A 82 -4.84 -8.84 19.38
C LEU A 82 -6.30 -8.44 19.14
N ALA A 83 -7.09 -8.27 20.20
CA ALA A 83 -8.47 -7.82 20.10
C ALA A 83 -8.56 -6.41 19.48
N GLY A 84 -7.74 -5.47 19.99
CA GLY A 84 -7.68 -4.11 19.46
C GLY A 84 -7.19 -4.04 18.01
N ALA A 85 -6.13 -4.78 17.68
CA ALA A 85 -5.58 -4.86 16.33
C ALA A 85 -6.59 -5.47 15.35
N THR A 86 -7.36 -6.47 15.77
CA THR A 86 -8.40 -7.08 14.93
C THR A 86 -9.54 -6.10 14.67
N LEU A 87 -10.09 -5.49 15.73
CA LEU A 87 -11.22 -4.57 15.60
C LEU A 87 -10.87 -3.37 14.71
N THR A 88 -9.72 -2.74 14.97
CA THR A 88 -9.28 -1.56 14.22
C THR A 88 -8.79 -1.90 12.82
N GLY A 89 -8.02 -2.98 12.68
CA GLY A 89 -7.44 -3.38 11.41
C GLY A 89 -8.48 -3.88 10.42
N VAL A 90 -9.51 -4.61 10.84
CA VAL A 90 -10.61 -5.03 9.95
C VAL A 90 -11.38 -3.84 9.41
N LEU A 91 -11.76 -2.89 10.27
CA LEU A 91 -12.47 -1.68 9.84
C LEU A 91 -11.63 -0.87 8.84
N LEU A 92 -10.34 -0.71 9.12
CA LEU A 92 -9.43 0.01 8.23
C LEU A 92 -9.20 -0.72 6.89
N ALA A 93 -9.06 -2.05 6.93
CA ALA A 93 -8.90 -2.88 5.73
C ALA A 93 -10.08 -2.73 4.78
N LEU A 94 -11.31 -2.81 5.33
CA LEU A 94 -12.55 -2.66 4.57
C LEU A 94 -12.69 -1.25 4.00
N PHE A 95 -12.46 -0.23 4.83
CA PHE A 95 -12.51 1.16 4.39
C PHE A 95 -11.54 1.41 3.23
N MET A 96 -10.27 1.03 3.38
CA MET A 96 -9.25 1.30 2.37
C MET A 96 -9.51 0.55 1.06
N SER A 97 -9.86 -0.73 1.14
CA SER A 97 -10.16 -1.55 -0.04
C SER A 97 -11.37 -1.02 -0.80
N ASN A 98 -12.45 -0.67 -0.09
CA ASN A 98 -13.67 -0.19 -0.72
C ASN A 98 -13.54 1.23 -1.26
N ALA A 99 -12.90 2.14 -0.52
CA ALA A 99 -12.68 3.51 -0.98
C ALA A 99 -11.80 3.54 -2.24
N GLY A 100 -10.69 2.81 -2.25
CA GLY A 100 -9.84 2.69 -3.44
C GLY A 100 -10.58 2.06 -4.62
N GLY A 101 -11.34 0.99 -4.40
CA GLY A 101 -12.15 0.36 -5.45
C GLY A 101 -13.25 1.27 -5.99
N ALA A 102 -13.86 2.10 -5.14
CA ALA A 102 -14.84 3.08 -5.56
C ALA A 102 -14.23 4.16 -6.47
N TRP A 103 -13.03 4.67 -6.15
CA TRP A 103 -12.34 5.65 -7.00
C TRP A 103 -11.92 5.06 -8.35
N ASP A 104 -11.39 3.83 -8.40
CA ASP A 104 -11.07 3.16 -9.67
C ASP A 104 -12.32 2.94 -10.53
N ASN A 105 -13.41 2.48 -9.93
CA ASN A 105 -14.67 2.26 -10.64
C ASN A 105 -15.30 3.57 -11.12
N ALA A 106 -15.21 4.65 -10.35
CA ALA A 106 -15.67 5.97 -10.77
C ALA A 106 -14.86 6.46 -11.98
N LYS A 107 -13.53 6.31 -11.97
CA LYS A 107 -12.67 6.60 -13.13
C LYS A 107 -13.08 5.78 -14.35
N LYS A 108 -13.24 4.46 -14.21
CA LYS A 108 -13.69 3.57 -15.31
C LYS A 108 -15.06 3.95 -15.86
N TYR A 109 -15.98 4.36 -15.00
CA TYR A 109 -17.31 4.83 -15.41
C TYR A 109 -17.23 6.09 -16.27
N ILE A 110 -16.33 7.03 -15.94
CA ILE A 110 -16.09 8.23 -16.73
C ILE A 110 -15.37 7.88 -18.04
N GLU A 111 -14.40 6.96 -18.01
CA GLU A 111 -13.69 6.48 -19.20
C GLU A 111 -14.60 5.80 -20.23
N ALA A 112 -15.73 5.24 -19.78
CA ALA A 112 -16.80 4.71 -20.63
C ALA A 112 -17.68 5.79 -21.29
N GLY A 113 -17.45 7.07 -21.01
CA GLY A 113 -18.11 8.20 -21.68
C GLY A 113 -19.27 8.83 -20.90
N ASN A 114 -19.63 8.30 -19.74
CA ASN A 114 -20.84 8.73 -19.00
C ASN A 114 -20.78 10.16 -18.43
N LEU A 115 -19.58 10.75 -18.34
CA LEU A 115 -19.37 12.09 -17.77
C LEU A 115 -18.26 12.86 -18.53
N GLY A 116 -18.39 12.94 -19.85
CA GLY A 116 -17.46 13.70 -20.71
C GLY A 116 -16.26 12.88 -21.23
N GLY A 117 -16.05 11.66 -20.76
CA GLY A 117 -15.07 10.74 -21.33
C GLY A 117 -13.62 11.08 -21.00
N LYS A 118 -12.69 10.33 -21.62
CA LYS A 118 -11.24 10.48 -21.42
C LYS A 118 -10.75 11.86 -21.83
N GLY A 119 -9.88 12.44 -20.99
CA GLY A 119 -9.27 13.75 -21.23
C GLY A 119 -10.09 14.95 -20.71
N SER A 120 -11.35 14.74 -20.33
CA SER A 120 -12.17 15.76 -19.65
C SER A 120 -11.61 16.12 -18.27
N ASP A 121 -11.99 17.27 -17.74
CA ASP A 121 -11.55 17.69 -16.39
C ASP A 121 -12.10 16.77 -15.29
N VAL A 122 -13.30 16.21 -15.50
CA VAL A 122 -13.89 15.19 -14.63
C VAL A 122 -13.05 13.91 -14.65
N HIS A 123 -12.57 13.48 -15.83
CA HIS A 123 -11.68 12.32 -15.95
C HIS A 123 -10.35 12.57 -15.23
N LYS A 124 -9.72 13.73 -15.41
CA LYS A 124 -8.48 14.08 -14.70
C LYS A 124 -8.66 14.06 -13.18
N ALA A 125 -9.77 14.61 -12.67
CA ALA A 125 -10.08 14.58 -11.24
C ALA A 125 -10.27 13.14 -10.73
N ALA A 126 -10.94 12.28 -11.50
CA ALA A 126 -11.11 10.87 -11.14
C ALA A 126 -9.79 10.08 -11.18
N VAL A 127 -8.89 10.38 -12.12
CA VAL A 127 -7.53 9.82 -12.14
C VAL A 127 -6.76 10.20 -10.88
N VAL A 128 -6.86 11.46 -10.41
CA VAL A 128 -6.25 11.86 -9.12
C VAL A 128 -6.83 11.03 -7.97
N GLY A 129 -8.16 10.87 -7.91
CA GLY A 129 -8.82 10.02 -6.90
C GLY A 129 -8.33 8.58 -6.91
N ASP A 130 -8.22 7.97 -8.10
CA ASP A 130 -7.72 6.60 -8.25
C ASP A 130 -6.26 6.46 -7.82
N THR A 131 -5.39 7.41 -8.16
CA THR A 131 -3.98 7.38 -7.72
C THR A 131 -3.80 7.53 -6.20
N VAL A 132 -4.73 8.21 -5.52
CA VAL A 132 -4.80 8.19 -4.04
C VAL A 132 -5.32 6.84 -3.55
N GLY A 133 -6.26 6.24 -4.28
CA GLY A 133 -6.87 4.94 -4.01
C GLY A 133 -5.97 3.72 -4.23
N ASP A 134 -4.97 3.80 -5.11
CA ASP A 134 -4.03 2.71 -5.41
C ASP A 134 -3.31 2.17 -4.15
N PRO A 135 -2.59 2.99 -3.37
CA PRO A 135 -1.95 2.49 -2.15
C PRO A 135 -2.96 2.08 -1.07
N PHE A 136 -4.20 2.58 -1.12
CA PHE A 136 -5.29 2.15 -0.24
C PHE A 136 -5.71 0.71 -0.55
N LYS A 137 -6.10 0.43 -1.79
CA LYS A 137 -6.70 -0.86 -2.20
C LYS A 137 -5.67 -1.95 -2.47
N ASP A 138 -4.47 -1.61 -2.93
CA ASP A 138 -3.49 -2.61 -3.41
C ASP A 138 -2.33 -2.84 -2.44
N THR A 139 -2.13 -1.96 -1.46
CA THR A 139 -1.04 -2.08 -0.48
C THR A 139 -1.55 -2.12 0.95
N SER A 140 -2.06 -1.01 1.47
CA SER A 140 -2.32 -0.84 2.90
C SER A 140 -3.53 -1.65 3.35
N GLY A 141 -4.64 -1.61 2.61
CA GLY A 141 -5.87 -2.32 2.94
C GLY A 141 -5.68 -3.83 3.05
N PRO A 142 -5.20 -4.52 1.99
CA PRO A 142 -4.93 -5.95 2.03
C PRO A 142 -3.86 -6.33 3.07
N ALA A 143 -2.85 -5.50 3.29
CA ALA A 143 -1.78 -5.78 4.26
C ALA A 143 -2.30 -5.84 5.70
N MET A 144 -3.35 -5.08 6.06
CA MET A 144 -3.94 -5.14 7.41
C MET A 144 -4.46 -6.55 7.75
N ASN A 145 -5.06 -7.24 6.79
CA ASN A 145 -5.57 -8.60 7.00
C ASN A 145 -4.44 -9.60 7.28
N ILE A 146 -3.32 -9.46 6.56
CA ILE A 146 -2.13 -10.30 6.75
C ILE A 146 -1.49 -10.01 8.10
N LEU A 147 -1.38 -8.72 8.46
CA LEU A 147 -0.84 -8.28 9.74
C LEU A 147 -1.55 -8.94 10.92
N ILE A 148 -2.90 -8.89 10.96
CA ILE A 148 -3.70 -9.47 12.04
C ILE A 148 -3.47 -10.99 12.15
N LYS A 149 -3.48 -11.69 11.02
CA LYS A 149 -3.27 -13.15 10.99
C LYS A 149 -1.87 -13.52 11.45
N LEU A 150 -0.85 -12.80 10.98
CA LEU A 150 0.53 -13.04 11.35
C LEU A 150 0.74 -12.81 12.85
N MET A 151 0.27 -11.68 13.38
CA MET A 151 0.35 -11.40 14.83
C MET A 151 -0.34 -12.48 15.65
N SER A 152 -1.52 -12.93 15.23
CA SER A 152 -2.27 -14.01 15.91
C SER A 152 -1.50 -15.34 15.93
N ILE A 153 -0.87 -15.72 14.80
CA ILE A 153 -0.08 -16.95 14.71
C ILE A 153 1.16 -16.85 15.58
N VAL A 154 1.90 -15.73 15.55
CA VAL A 154 3.08 -15.52 16.40
C VAL A 154 2.69 -15.60 17.88
N SER A 155 1.61 -14.93 18.28
CA SER A 155 1.09 -15.00 19.65
C SER A 155 0.75 -16.42 20.09
N LEU A 156 0.12 -17.20 19.21
CA LEU A 156 -0.22 -18.59 19.49
C LEU A 156 1.03 -19.46 19.68
N VAL A 157 2.05 -19.26 18.85
CA VAL A 157 3.32 -19.99 18.93
C VAL A 157 4.06 -19.70 20.24
N ILE A 158 4.06 -18.45 20.71
CA ILE A 158 4.74 -18.08 21.95
C ILE A 158 3.91 -18.35 23.21
N ALA A 159 2.60 -18.53 23.10
CA ALA A 159 1.70 -18.67 24.26
C ALA A 159 2.16 -19.71 25.32
N PRO A 160 2.69 -20.90 24.97
CA PRO A 160 3.19 -21.85 25.95
C PRO A 160 4.40 -21.37 26.76
N LEU A 161 5.12 -20.36 26.25
CA LEU A 161 6.29 -19.74 26.88
C LEU A 161 5.89 -18.61 27.85
N LEU A 162 4.65 -18.11 27.77
CA LEU A 162 4.15 -16.97 28.54
C LEU A 162 3.52 -17.38 29.89
N ARG A 163 3.97 -18.49 30.47
CA ARG A 163 3.49 -18.99 31.76
C ARG A 163 3.82 -18.06 32.92
#